data_AF-A0A7C7KRV6-F1
#
_entry.id   AF-A0A7C7KRV6-F1
#
_cell.length_a   1.000
_cell.length_b   1.000
_cell.length_c   1.000
_cell.angle_alpha   90.00
_cell.angle_beta   90.00
_cell.angle_gamma   90.00
#
_symmetry.space_group_name_H-M   'P 1'
#
loop_
_entity.id
_entity.type
_entity.pdbx_description
1 polymer ?
#
loop_
_entity_poly.entity_id
_entity_poly.type
_entity_poly.pdbx_seq_one_letter_code
_entity_poly.pdbx_strand_id
1 'polypeptide(L)'
;LDGTGASPQSFFVGSEAGDNIVVSYSSLAAAASAFHATAMGFAATAAAAVSSVTAAVAAMTIVDSAIDIVSEARATSGALISRFEFRGQQIATSLENIEAAKSSIMDVDLAAEQSRLVSSQVLVQASVSALSQANELPQALLRLLQ
;
A
#
# COMPACT_ATOMS: atom_id res chain seq x y z
N LEU A 1 -17.36 -0.17 -11.10
CA LEU A 1 -17.70 -1.30 -10.22
C LEU A 1 -19.23 -1.37 -10.18
N ASP A 2 -19.82 -2.04 -11.16
CA ASP A 2 -21.27 -2.03 -11.45
C ASP A 2 -22.07 -3.05 -10.61
N GLY A 3 -21.42 -3.79 -9.71
CA GLY A 3 -22.08 -4.72 -8.78
C GLY A 3 -22.73 -5.94 -9.45
N THR A 4 -22.53 -6.14 -10.75
CA THR A 4 -23.18 -7.22 -11.52
C THR A 4 -22.37 -8.52 -11.54
N GLY A 5 -21.13 -8.51 -11.03
CA GLY A 5 -20.27 -9.69 -10.97
C GLY A 5 -20.45 -10.48 -9.67
N ALA A 6 -21.12 -11.63 -9.75
CA ALA A 6 -21.21 -12.61 -8.65
C ALA A 6 -19.86 -13.27 -8.30
N SER A 7 -18.82 -13.03 -9.09
CA SER A 7 -17.47 -13.55 -8.91
C SER A 7 -16.65 -12.68 -7.95
N PRO A 8 -15.93 -13.27 -6.98
CA PRO A 8 -15.06 -12.55 -6.07
C PRO A 8 -14.05 -11.68 -6.83
N GLN A 9 -13.91 -10.42 -6.41
CA GLN A 9 -12.91 -9.51 -6.97
C GLN A 9 -11.69 -9.46 -6.07
N SER A 10 -10.51 -9.72 -6.63
CA SER A 10 -9.25 -9.66 -5.89
C SER A 10 -8.55 -8.33 -6.08
N PHE A 11 -8.24 -7.67 -4.97
CA PHE A 11 -7.42 -6.45 -4.93
C PHE A 11 -6.03 -6.80 -4.43
N PHE A 12 -5.01 -6.44 -5.20
CA PHE A 12 -3.61 -6.62 -4.81
C PHE A 12 -3.23 -5.55 -3.77
N VAL A 13 -2.72 -5.97 -2.61
CA VAL A 13 -2.47 -5.08 -1.46
C VAL A 13 -1.12 -5.35 -0.79
N GLY A 14 -0.13 -5.77 -1.56
CA GLY A 14 1.22 -6.02 -1.08
C GLY A 14 2.22 -6.13 -2.22
N SER A 15 3.40 -6.67 -1.92
CA SER A 15 4.46 -6.90 -2.90
C SER A 15 4.55 -8.35 -3.36
N GLU A 16 3.89 -9.28 -2.65
CA GLU A 16 3.89 -10.72 -2.97
C GLU A 16 2.61 -11.16 -3.68
N ALA A 17 2.71 -12.18 -4.53
CA ALA A 17 1.57 -12.70 -5.31
C ALA A 17 0.39 -13.22 -4.46
N GLY A 18 0.64 -13.56 -3.18
CA GLY A 18 -0.37 -14.02 -2.23
C GLY A 18 -1.08 -12.90 -1.45
N ASP A 19 -0.68 -11.65 -1.62
CA ASP A 19 -1.20 -10.52 -0.87
C ASP A 19 -2.42 -9.89 -1.56
N ASN A 20 -3.52 -10.62 -1.53
CA ASN A 20 -4.79 -10.18 -2.07
C ASN A 20 -5.88 -10.03 -0.99
N ILE A 21 -6.59 -8.90 -1.05
CA ILE A 21 -7.91 -8.78 -0.41
C ILE A 21 -8.94 -9.20 -1.44
N VAL A 22 -9.56 -10.36 -1.20
CA VAL A 22 -10.69 -10.82 -1.98
C VAL A 22 -11.96 -10.18 -1.42
N VAL A 23 -12.62 -9.38 -2.25
CA VAL A 23 -13.94 -8.82 -1.98
C VAL A 23 -14.95 -9.64 -2.76
N SER A 24 -15.64 -10.53 -2.05
CA SER A 24 -16.79 -11.23 -2.60
C SER A 24 -18.02 -10.36 -2.44
N TYR A 25 -18.43 -9.69 -3.51
CA TYR A 25 -19.73 -9.04 -3.59
C TYR A 25 -20.86 -10.04 -3.84
N SER A 26 -20.62 -11.36 -3.73
CA SER A 26 -21.69 -12.35 -3.68
C SER A 26 -22.70 -12.02 -2.58
N SER A 27 -22.28 -11.35 -1.50
CA SER A 27 -23.14 -10.80 -0.45
C SER A 27 -23.80 -9.46 -0.78
N LEU A 28 -23.44 -8.80 -1.90
CA LEU A 28 -23.99 -7.52 -2.37
C LEU A 28 -24.91 -7.69 -3.60
N ALA A 29 -24.57 -8.59 -4.52
CA ALA A 29 -25.45 -9.05 -5.60
C ALA A 29 -26.58 -9.95 -5.05
N ALA A 30 -26.28 -10.81 -4.06
CA ALA A 30 -27.33 -11.44 -3.25
C ALA A 30 -28.12 -10.41 -2.44
N ALA A 31 -27.59 -9.21 -2.20
CA ALA A 31 -28.25 -8.10 -1.52
C ALA A 31 -29.08 -7.19 -2.41
N ALA A 32 -28.79 -7.09 -3.71
CA ALA A 32 -29.81 -6.63 -4.65
C ALA A 32 -31.03 -7.57 -4.64
N SER A 33 -30.81 -8.87 -4.35
CA SER A 33 -31.85 -9.87 -4.08
C SER A 33 -32.16 -10.14 -2.59
N ALA A 34 -31.60 -9.39 -1.62
CA ALA A 34 -31.83 -9.60 -0.18
C ALA A 34 -32.20 -8.31 0.57
N PHE A 35 -31.90 -7.14 0.02
CA PHE A 35 -32.34 -5.82 0.49
C PHE A 35 -33.52 -5.29 -0.34
N HIS A 36 -34.43 -6.18 -0.74
CA HIS A 36 -35.73 -5.77 -1.27
C HIS A 36 -36.84 -6.37 -0.43
N ALA A 37 -37.98 -5.69 -0.43
CA ALA A 37 -39.13 -6.03 0.41
C ALA A 37 -39.46 -7.53 0.38
N THR A 38 -39.50 -8.15 -0.80
CA THR A 38 -39.82 -9.58 -0.93
C THR A 38 -38.81 -10.50 -0.24
N ALA A 39 -37.51 -10.26 -0.40
CA ALA A 39 -36.49 -11.13 0.20
C ALA A 39 -36.30 -10.90 1.69
N MET A 40 -36.62 -9.69 2.16
CA MET A 40 -36.68 -9.37 3.59
C MET A 40 -38.01 -9.81 4.23
N GLY A 41 -38.87 -10.54 3.53
CA GLY A 41 -40.13 -11.07 4.07
C GLY A 41 -41.30 -10.07 4.08
N PHE A 42 -41.11 -8.82 3.65
CA PHE A 42 -42.16 -7.81 3.48
C PHE A 42 -43.01 -7.98 2.20
N ALA A 43 -42.90 -9.12 1.50
CA ALA A 43 -43.82 -9.44 0.40
C ALA A 43 -45.26 -9.33 0.92
N ALA A 44 -46.14 -8.69 0.15
CA ALA A 44 -47.53 -8.33 0.49
C ALA A 44 -48.38 -9.50 0.99
N THR A 45 -48.11 -9.92 2.21
CA THR A 45 -48.76 -10.99 2.96
C THR A 45 -49.39 -10.34 4.18
N ALA A 46 -50.49 -10.91 4.68
CA ALA A 46 -51.18 -10.39 5.85
C ALA A 46 -50.27 -10.24 7.09
N ALA A 47 -49.12 -10.92 7.11
CA ALA A 47 -48.09 -10.84 8.15
C ALA A 47 -47.24 -9.55 8.12
N ALA A 48 -47.16 -8.85 6.97
CA ALA A 48 -46.52 -7.54 6.86
C ALA A 48 -47.48 -6.39 7.22
N ALA A 49 -48.77 -6.68 7.40
CA ALA A 49 -49.78 -5.69 7.77
C ALA A 49 -49.90 -5.58 9.31
N VAL A 50 -50.03 -4.35 9.82
CA VAL A 50 -50.21 -4.09 11.26
C VAL A 50 -51.71 -3.99 11.61
N SER A 51 -52.56 -4.80 10.98
CA SER A 51 -54.03 -4.72 11.10
C SER A 51 -54.60 -5.51 12.27
N SER A 52 -53.80 -6.37 12.92
CA SER A 52 -54.18 -7.13 14.11
C SER A 52 -52.96 -7.34 15.02
N VAL A 53 -53.18 -7.69 16.29
CA VAL A 53 -52.10 -7.97 17.25
C VAL A 53 -51.18 -9.10 16.74
N THR A 54 -51.76 -10.18 16.22
CA THR A 54 -50.99 -11.31 15.67
C THR A 54 -50.16 -10.91 14.45
N ALA A 55 -50.73 -10.08 13.57
CA ALA A 55 -50.02 -9.61 12.38
C ALA A 55 -48.93 -8.58 12.74
N ALA A 56 -49.14 -7.75 13.77
CA ALA A 56 -48.13 -6.84 14.30
C ALA A 56 -46.93 -7.59 14.89
N VAL A 57 -47.15 -8.67 15.65
CA VAL A 57 -46.07 -9.52 16.19
C VAL A 57 -45.27 -10.18 15.06
N ALA A 58 -45.95 -10.69 14.02
CA ALA A 58 -45.28 -11.24 12.86
C ALA A 58 -44.44 -10.18 12.11
N ALA A 59 -44.98 -8.98 11.92
CA ALA A 59 -44.26 -7.87 11.30
C ALA A 59 -43.01 -7.47 12.10
N MET A 60 -43.05 -7.48 13.44
CA MET A 60 -41.88 -7.23 14.28
C MET A 60 -40.77 -8.25 14.04
N THR A 61 -41.09 -9.55 13.98
CA THR A 61 -40.10 -10.59 13.67
C THR A 61 -39.47 -10.41 12.29
N ILE A 62 -40.25 -9.98 11.30
CA ILE A 62 -39.75 -9.67 9.95
C ILE A 62 -38.76 -8.48 10.02
N VAL A 63 -39.09 -7.44 10.77
CA VAL A 63 -38.21 -6.27 10.97
C VAL A 63 -36.91 -6.66 11.69
N ASP A 64 -36.98 -7.48 12.73
CA ASP A 64 -35.78 -7.94 13.45
C ASP A 64 -34.84 -8.71 12.51
N SER A 65 -35.39 -9.67 11.76
CA SER A 65 -34.61 -10.41 10.76
C SER A 65 -34.02 -9.50 9.67
N ALA A 66 -34.76 -8.48 9.24
CA ALA A 66 -34.29 -7.49 8.29
C ALA A 66 -33.12 -6.66 8.84
N ILE A 67 -33.17 -6.28 10.12
CA ILE A 67 -32.10 -5.56 10.82
C ILE A 67 -30.85 -6.42 10.93
N ASP A 68 -31.00 -7.72 11.24
CA ASP A 68 -29.88 -8.65 11.35
C ASP A 68 -29.14 -8.79 10.01
N ILE A 69 -29.87 -8.95 8.90
CA ILE A 69 -29.28 -9.05 7.55
C ILE A 69 -28.48 -7.78 7.21
N VAL A 70 -29.04 -6.60 7.47
CA VAL A 70 -28.34 -5.31 7.23
C VAL A 70 -27.11 -5.18 8.11
N SER A 71 -27.22 -5.57 9.38
CA SER A 71 -26.13 -5.48 10.35
C SER A 71 -24.97 -6.39 9.98
N GLU A 72 -25.24 -7.61 9.53
CA GLU A 72 -24.23 -8.56 9.05
C GLU A 72 -23.49 -8.03 7.82
N ALA A 73 -24.22 -7.46 6.85
CA ALA A 73 -23.60 -6.85 5.68
C ALA A 73 -22.72 -5.64 6.03
N ARG A 74 -23.15 -4.80 6.99
CA ARG A 74 -22.35 -3.68 7.51
C ARG A 74 -21.11 -4.18 8.26
N ALA A 75 -21.23 -5.23 9.06
CA ALA A 75 -20.11 -5.83 9.78
C ALA A 75 -19.06 -6.39 8.81
N THR A 76 -19.50 -7.15 7.79
CA THR A 76 -18.63 -7.68 6.73
C THR A 76 -17.92 -6.55 5.96
N SER A 77 -18.65 -5.51 5.58
CA SER A 77 -18.06 -4.35 4.88
C SER A 77 -17.06 -3.61 5.77
N GLY A 78 -17.37 -3.43 7.06
CA GLY A 78 -16.47 -2.82 8.03
C GLY A 78 -15.19 -3.62 8.21
N ALA A 79 -15.28 -4.95 8.32
CA ALA A 79 -14.12 -5.83 8.41
C ALA A 79 -13.21 -5.73 7.17
N LEU A 80 -13.79 -5.62 5.98
CA LEU A 80 -13.04 -5.39 4.74
C LEU A 80 -12.33 -4.03 4.76
N ILE A 81 -13.03 -2.96 5.16
CA ILE A 81 -12.43 -1.62 5.30
C ILE A 81 -11.25 -1.66 6.27
N SER A 82 -11.40 -2.26 7.45
CA SER A 82 -10.32 -2.40 8.44
C SER A 82 -9.13 -3.20 7.88
N ARG A 83 -9.38 -4.26 7.09
CA ARG A 83 -8.30 -4.97 6.39
C ARG A 83 -7.58 -4.07 5.39
N PHE A 84 -8.30 -3.29 4.59
CA PHE A 84 -7.68 -2.36 3.64
C PHE A 84 -6.86 -1.27 4.34
N GLU A 85 -7.38 -0.69 5.41
CA GLU A 85 -6.67 0.32 6.21
C GLU A 85 -5.38 -0.25 6.82
N PHE A 86 -5.45 -1.44 7.43
CA PHE A 86 -4.28 -2.11 8.00
C PHE A 86 -3.21 -2.40 6.93
N ARG A 87 -3.62 -2.95 5.78
CA ARG A 87 -2.71 -3.22 4.66
C ARG A 87 -2.11 -1.94 4.08
N GLY A 88 -2.91 -0.87 3.99
CA GLY A 88 -2.43 0.45 3.56
C GLY A 88 -1.34 1.01 4.48
N GLN A 89 -1.54 0.94 5.79
CA GLN A 89 -0.52 1.33 6.78
C GLN A 89 0.74 0.47 6.63
N GLN A 90 0.59 -0.85 6.48
CA GLN A 90 1.72 -1.75 6.29
C GLN A 90 2.52 -1.44 5.01
N ILE A 91 1.84 -1.12 3.90
CA ILE A 91 2.49 -0.69 2.65
C ILE A 91 3.24 0.62 2.85
N ALA A 92 2.64 1.61 3.53
CA ALA A 92 3.29 2.89 3.79
C ALA A 92 4.59 2.72 4.59
N THR A 93 4.57 1.92 5.65
CA THR A 93 5.80 1.60 6.41
C THR A 93 6.81 0.84 5.57
N SER A 94 6.37 -0.10 4.74
CA SER A 94 7.29 -0.83 3.85
C SER A 94 7.93 0.10 2.82
N LEU A 95 7.19 1.08 2.29
CA LEU A 95 7.69 2.07 1.36
C LEU A 95 8.76 2.95 2.02
N GLU A 96 8.48 3.45 3.22
CA GLU A 96 9.43 4.23 4.02
C GLU A 96 10.74 3.47 4.26
N ASN A 97 10.66 2.19 4.64
CA ASN A 97 11.83 1.34 4.84
C ASN A 97 12.65 1.13 3.55
N ILE A 98 11.97 0.93 2.42
CA ILE A 98 12.63 0.75 1.11
C ILE A 98 13.30 2.05 0.65
N GLU A 99 12.62 3.19 0.84
CA GLU A 99 13.18 4.51 0.52
C GLU A 99 14.39 4.83 1.39
N ALA A 100 14.35 4.54 2.69
CA ALA A 100 15.48 4.71 3.60
C ALA A 100 16.66 3.81 3.21
N ALA A 101 16.40 2.54 2.90
CA ALA A 101 17.44 1.62 2.41
C ALA A 101 18.05 2.10 1.08
N LYS A 102 17.22 2.59 0.16
CA LYS A 102 17.67 3.15 -1.12
C LYS A 102 18.52 4.41 -0.90
N SER A 103 18.12 5.31 -0.01
CA SER A 103 18.92 6.50 0.34
C SER A 103 20.27 6.08 0.88
N SER A 104 20.31 5.14 1.84
CA SER A 104 21.57 4.65 2.40
C SER A 104 22.50 4.06 1.35
N ILE A 105 21.98 3.33 0.36
CA ILE A 105 22.80 2.77 -0.72
C ILE A 105 23.32 3.89 -1.62
N MET A 106 22.44 4.77 -2.09
CA MET A 106 22.83 5.87 -2.99
C MET A 106 23.81 6.85 -2.33
N ASP A 107 23.62 7.16 -1.04
CA ASP A 107 24.48 8.08 -0.29
C ASP A 107 25.87 7.49 -0.04
N VAL A 108 25.98 6.17 0.21
CA VAL A 108 27.27 5.47 0.35
C VAL A 108 28.03 5.44 -0.97
N ASP A 109 27.35 5.11 -2.07
CA ASP A 109 27.97 5.07 -3.40
C ASP A 109 28.41 6.46 -3.86
N LEU A 110 27.60 7.50 -3.59
CA LEU A 110 27.97 8.88 -3.85
C LEU A 110 29.19 9.29 -3.03
N ALA A 111 29.22 9.01 -1.72
CA ALA A 111 30.36 9.34 -0.87
C ALA A 111 31.65 8.64 -1.34
N ALA A 112 31.57 7.38 -1.77
CA ALA A 112 32.70 6.63 -2.31
C ALA A 112 33.21 7.24 -3.63
N GLU A 113 32.31 7.60 -4.56
CA GLU A 113 32.70 8.21 -5.83
C GLU A 113 33.26 9.63 -5.64
N GLN A 114 32.70 10.42 -4.71
CA GLN A 114 33.26 11.72 -4.34
C GLN A 114 34.67 11.58 -3.74
N SER A 115 34.89 10.59 -2.86
CA SER A 115 36.22 10.32 -2.31
C SER A 115 37.21 9.93 -3.41
N ARG A 116 36.80 9.06 -4.34
CA ARG A 116 37.62 8.64 -5.49
C ARG A 116 37.95 9.82 -6.42
N LEU A 117 36.98 10.69 -6.68
CA LEU A 117 37.16 11.92 -7.47
C LEU A 117 38.15 12.86 -6.78
N VAL A 118 37.99 13.12 -5.49
CA VAL A 118 38.89 13.97 -4.70
C VAL A 118 40.31 13.38 -4.66
N SER A 119 40.45 12.07 -4.38
CA SER A 119 41.76 11.40 -4.41
C SER A 119 42.42 11.50 -5.77
N SER A 120 41.67 11.33 -6.86
CA SER A 120 42.18 11.49 -8.23
C SER A 120 42.63 12.93 -8.50
N GLN A 121 41.85 13.92 -8.05
CA GLN A 121 42.18 15.34 -8.20
C GLN A 121 43.44 15.73 -7.41
N VAL A 122 43.58 15.22 -6.18
CA VAL A 122 44.78 15.41 -5.35
C VAL A 122 45.99 14.73 -5.99
N LEU A 123 45.85 13.52 -6.54
CA LEU A 123 46.93 12.82 -7.26
C LEU A 123 47.42 13.62 -8.47
N VAL A 124 46.50 14.21 -9.23
CA VAL A 124 46.85 15.07 -10.38
C VAL A 124 47.60 16.31 -9.92
N GLN A 125 47.13 17.00 -8.87
CA GLN A 125 47.82 18.16 -8.30
C GLN A 125 49.20 17.80 -7.74
N ALA A 126 49.32 16.68 -7.01
CA ALA A 126 50.58 16.17 -6.49
C ALA A 126 51.54 15.78 -7.61
N SER A 127 51.06 15.17 -8.69
CA SER A 127 51.88 14.80 -9.86
C SER A 127 52.43 16.03 -10.58
N VAL A 128 51.62 17.10 -10.70
CA VAL A 128 52.08 18.37 -11.27
C VAL A 128 53.15 19.03 -10.39
N SER A 129 52.95 19.06 -9.07
CA SER A 129 53.94 19.60 -8.13
C SER A 129 55.21 18.74 -8.05
N ALA A 130 55.08 17.41 -8.11
CA ALA A 130 56.22 16.51 -8.15
C ALA A 130 57.01 16.67 -9.44
N LEU A 131 56.33 16.87 -10.58
CA LEU A 131 56.96 17.15 -11.87
C LEU A 131 57.70 18.50 -11.87
N SER A 132 57.12 19.55 -11.26
CA SER A 132 57.82 20.84 -11.15
C SER A 132 59.06 20.71 -10.26
N GLN A 133 58.97 19.98 -9.15
CA GLN A 133 60.09 19.76 -8.23
C GLN A 133 61.19 18.88 -8.83
N ALA A 134 60.81 17.88 -9.63
CA ALA A 134 61.74 17.07 -10.41
C ALA A 134 62.44 17.85 -11.54
N ASN A 135 61.80 18.89 -12.10
CA ASN A 135 62.41 19.77 -13.10
C ASN A 135 63.38 20.80 -12.50
N GLU A 136 63.21 21.17 -11.22
CA GLU A 136 64.12 22.11 -10.53
C GLU A 136 65.41 21.42 -10.03
N LEU A 137 65.35 20.14 -9.67
CA LEU A 137 66.52 19.37 -9.19
C LEU A 137 67.73 19.38 -10.16
N PRO A 138 67.56 19.14 -11.48
CA PRO A 138 68.65 19.15 -12.46
C PRO A 138 69.32 20.52 -12.59
N GLN A 139 68.56 21.62 -12.47
CA GLN A 139 69.09 22.98 -12.56
C GLN A 139 69.91 23.35 -11.32
N ALA A 140 69.49 22.87 -10.14
CA ALA A 140 70.26 23.01 -8.91
C ALA A 140 71.60 22.24 -8.97
N LEU A 141 71.60 21.05 -9.57
CA LEU A 141 72.83 20.26 -9.79
C LEU A 141 73.78 20.90 -10.80
N LEU A 142 73.27 21.49 -11.88
CA LEU A 142 74.11 22.22 -12.84
C LEU A 142 74.77 23.46 -12.23
N ARG A 143 74.13 24.11 -11.25
CA ARG A 143 74.75 25.19 -10.46
C ARG A 143 75.83 24.72 -9.49
N LEU A 144 75.85 23.43 -9.13
CA LEU A 144 76.87 22.84 -8.25
C LEU A 144 78.10 22.31 -9.02
N LEU A 145 77.99 22.14 -10.35
CA LEU A 145 79.07 21.67 -11.22
C LEU A 145 79.79 22.80 -11.99
N GLN A 146 79.35 24.05 -11.82
CA GLN A 146 80.05 25.27 -12.27
C GLN A 146 80.78 25.91 -11.10
#